data_AF-A0A5J4UEU9-F1
#
_entry.id   AF-A0A5J4UEU9-F1
#
_cell.length_a   1.000
_cell.length_b   1.000
_cell.length_c   1.000
_cell.angle_alpha   90.00
_cell.angle_beta   90.00
_cell.angle_gamma   90.00
#
_symmetry.space_group_name_H-M   'P 1'
#
loop_
_entity.id
_entity.type
_entity.pdbx_description
1 polymer ?
#
loop_
_entity_poly.entity_id
_entity_poly.type
_entity_poly.pdbx_seq_one_letter_code
_entity_poly.pdbx_strand_id
1 'polypeptide(L)'
;RDFNVLLINNGVNAHILYVSDVQALTGYRYCDICKLQAFKTSNPNINRDMKRYMEKCKKNNGKIVKKVILEKFARPFVPHILNNITYRYLFVNDRESEFKPTEYYITYDIETFEKYIQQNYGENSTVISYLIPYCIASTVKNKSGIHSFCYDIRQADFLDQWLDQVFEEAKQIKKDNKYDDESIPQHFEVPVIGFNSAKFDVSLVFKNLKSKNWRIVKHVGSGTVAKQIIVRHKDTHIQLRFVDALIYCTKMTLKKFVRDIGGGTMTKGRFPYEYININNYATELDKSEPFPRDAFDNKLKNKSISEAKYQDYLVEAAKFTTRWDQARSYNIQDTRIMIEPIHNLIKMMLKYKIDMLAMFSMSQCANAIKYSSAYDDFKMNGDYNIEDTDKPINITMPYWTAKVDSYIEQDQKKNRDSSKNVTIDDYEYFKELFEKQRCYICNCKFTWKNRPTLDRINNELGHSKDNVLPCYLYCNKKDITGGLSNVLHRYNVAGETRINHLEYMDKKVNCRQPTCSISGL
;
A
#
# COMPACT_ATOMS: atom_id res chain seq x y z
N ARG A 1 -6.83 -16.91 -39.17
CA ARG A 1 -6.28 -17.69 -38.03
C ARG A 1 -5.72 -16.67 -37.05
N ASP A 2 -6.26 -16.60 -35.85
CA ASP A 2 -5.70 -15.74 -34.80
C ASP A 2 -4.37 -16.34 -34.36
N PHE A 3 -3.32 -15.52 -34.23
CA PHE A 3 -2.01 -15.95 -33.76
C PHE A 3 -1.64 -15.14 -32.52
N ASN A 4 -1.03 -15.82 -31.55
CA ASN A 4 -0.61 -15.21 -30.30
C ASN A 4 0.88 -14.88 -30.41
N VAL A 5 1.24 -13.66 -30.03
CA VAL A 5 2.60 -13.13 -30.18
C VAL A 5 3.07 -12.61 -28.84
N LEU A 6 4.29 -12.98 -28.46
CA LEU A 6 5.01 -12.40 -27.33
C LEU A 6 6.04 -11.41 -27.87
N LEU A 7 5.91 -10.15 -27.47
CA LEU A 7 6.92 -9.13 -27.72
C LEU A 7 7.88 -9.08 -26.53
N ILE A 8 9.15 -9.40 -26.77
CA ILE A 8 10.22 -9.24 -25.79
C ILE A 8 11.11 -8.10 -26.27
N ASN A 9 11.17 -7.03 -25.48
CA ASN A 9 12.06 -5.91 -25.74
C ASN A 9 13.17 -5.91 -24.70
N ASN A 10 14.43 -6.04 -25.15
CA ASN A 10 15.60 -6.00 -24.27
C ASN A 10 16.27 -4.61 -24.22
N GLY A 11 15.63 -3.60 -24.81
CA GLY A 11 16.10 -2.22 -24.90
C GLY A 11 16.91 -1.92 -26.17
N VAL A 12 17.39 -2.94 -26.89
CA VAL A 12 18.17 -2.79 -28.14
C VAL A 12 17.44 -3.44 -29.31
N ASN A 13 16.89 -4.64 -29.09
CA ASN A 13 16.15 -5.43 -30.07
C ASN A 13 14.75 -5.75 -29.56
N ALA A 14 13.79 -5.75 -30.49
CA ALA A 14 12.46 -6.29 -30.27
C ALA A 14 12.39 -7.69 -30.90
N HIS A 15 12.18 -8.70 -30.06
CA HIS A 15 11.93 -10.07 -30.50
C HIS A 15 10.44 -10.33 -30.50
N ILE A 16 9.92 -10.74 -31.65
CA ILE A 16 8.54 -11.16 -31.84
C ILE A 16 8.56 -12.68 -31.86
N LEU A 17 8.04 -13.31 -30.81
CA LEU A 17 7.95 -14.76 -30.72
C LEU A 17 6.52 -15.20 -31.00
N TYR A 18 6.37 -16.18 -31.88
CA TYR A 18 5.12 -16.90 -32.05
C TYR A 18 4.88 -17.79 -30.83
N VAL A 19 3.72 -17.64 -30.18
CA VAL A 19 3.35 -18.45 -29.02
C VAL A 19 2.52 -19.64 -29.50
N SER A 20 3.16 -20.81 -29.57
CA SER A 20 2.52 -22.07 -29.93
C SER A 20 1.58 -22.58 -28.85
N ASP A 21 1.91 -22.34 -27.58
CA ASP A 21 1.08 -22.70 -26.42
C ASP A 21 0.96 -21.53 -25.44
N VAL A 22 -0.16 -20.81 -25.54
CA VAL A 22 -0.48 -19.67 -24.67
C VAL A 22 -0.71 -20.12 -23.23
N GLN A 23 -1.24 -21.33 -23.02
CA GLN A 23 -1.57 -21.82 -21.68
C GLN A 23 -0.30 -22.16 -20.91
N ALA A 24 0.65 -22.84 -21.56
CA ALA A 24 1.96 -23.12 -20.98
C ALA A 24 2.73 -21.84 -20.65
N LEU A 25 2.72 -20.85 -21.55
CA LEU A 25 3.43 -19.59 -21.35
C LEU A 25 2.85 -18.75 -20.21
N THR A 26 1.52 -18.65 -20.13
CA THR A 26 0.87 -17.74 -19.17
C THR A 26 0.55 -18.43 -17.84
N GLY A 27 0.39 -19.76 -17.82
CA GLY A 27 -0.21 -20.48 -16.69
C GLY A 27 -1.71 -20.24 -16.56
N TYR A 28 -2.36 -19.73 -17.60
CA TYR A 28 -3.79 -19.46 -17.64
C TYR A 28 -4.46 -20.08 -18.86
N ARG A 29 -5.67 -20.58 -18.64
CA ARG A 29 -6.61 -20.96 -19.71
C ARG A 29 -7.62 -19.84 -19.91
N TYR A 30 -7.81 -19.44 -21.16
CA TYR A 30 -8.73 -18.36 -21.53
C TYR A 30 -10.08 -18.93 -21.96
N CYS A 31 -11.16 -18.20 -21.70
CA CYS A 31 -12.50 -18.56 -22.16
C CYS A 31 -12.57 -18.56 -23.68
N ASP A 32 -13.06 -19.65 -24.29
CA ASP A 32 -13.07 -19.80 -25.73
C ASP A 32 -14.03 -18.86 -26.49
N ILE A 33 -14.98 -18.25 -25.78
CA ILE A 33 -16.03 -17.41 -26.36
C ILE A 33 -15.62 -15.94 -26.36
N CYS A 34 -15.26 -15.41 -25.18
CA CYS A 34 -14.90 -13.99 -25.05
C CYS A 34 -13.41 -13.72 -25.19
N LYS A 35 -12.55 -14.74 -25.08
CA LYS A 35 -11.07 -14.65 -25.09
C LYS A 35 -10.45 -13.71 -24.03
N LEU A 36 -11.25 -13.08 -23.18
CA LEU A 36 -10.83 -12.08 -22.21
C LEU A 36 -10.73 -12.60 -20.77
N GLN A 37 -11.60 -13.55 -20.37
CA GLN A 37 -11.56 -14.13 -19.02
C GLN A 37 -10.52 -15.25 -18.94
N ALA A 38 -9.60 -15.15 -17.98
CA ALA A 38 -8.54 -16.11 -17.72
C ALA A 38 -8.80 -16.92 -16.43
N PHE A 39 -8.36 -18.18 -16.41
CA PHE A 39 -8.42 -19.11 -15.28
C PHE A 39 -7.05 -19.72 -15.04
N LYS A 40 -6.52 -19.66 -13.80
CA LYS A 40 -5.22 -20.27 -13.47
C LYS A 40 -5.27 -21.78 -13.68
N THR A 41 -4.33 -22.33 -14.45
CA THR A 41 -4.23 -23.78 -14.69
C THR A 41 -3.92 -24.56 -13.42
N SER A 42 -3.29 -23.93 -12.43
CA SER A 42 -3.02 -24.51 -11.11
C SER A 42 -4.25 -24.64 -10.20
N ASN A 43 -5.41 -24.08 -10.55
CA ASN A 43 -6.62 -24.22 -9.75
C ASN A 43 -7.23 -25.62 -9.98
N PRO A 44 -7.37 -26.47 -8.94
CA PRO A 44 -7.95 -27.81 -9.10
C PRO A 44 -9.41 -27.78 -9.58
N ASN A 45 -10.10 -26.65 -9.39
CA ASN A 45 -11.49 -26.47 -9.82
C ASN A 45 -11.65 -25.81 -11.20
N ILE A 46 -10.58 -25.68 -11.99
CA ILE A 46 -10.59 -24.93 -13.26
C ILE A 46 -11.70 -25.37 -14.22
N ASN A 47 -11.90 -26.67 -14.41
CA ASN A 47 -12.90 -27.18 -15.36
C ASN A 47 -14.33 -26.80 -14.95
N ARG A 48 -14.64 -26.89 -13.65
CA ARG A 48 -15.94 -26.48 -13.10
C ARG A 48 -16.16 -24.99 -13.26
N ASP A 49 -15.18 -24.19 -12.86
CA ASP A 49 -15.28 -22.72 -12.88
C ASP A 49 -15.37 -22.19 -14.31
N MET A 50 -14.61 -22.78 -15.23
CA MET A 50 -14.61 -22.45 -16.65
C MET A 50 -15.94 -22.86 -17.31
N LYS A 51 -16.48 -24.06 -17.05
CA LYS A 51 -17.80 -24.48 -17.55
C LYS A 51 -18.90 -23.52 -17.09
N ARG A 52 -18.95 -23.22 -15.79
CA ARG A 52 -19.91 -22.28 -15.18
C ARG A 52 -19.80 -20.88 -15.78
N TYR A 53 -18.58 -20.41 -16.06
CA TYR A 53 -18.38 -19.12 -16.72
C TYR A 53 -18.80 -19.17 -18.20
N MET A 54 -18.43 -20.22 -18.95
CA MET A 54 -18.77 -20.35 -20.36
C MET A 54 -20.28 -20.39 -20.59
N GLU A 55 -21.05 -21.05 -19.73
CA GLU A 55 -22.52 -21.02 -19.78
C GLU A 55 -23.06 -19.60 -19.64
N LYS A 56 -22.52 -18.81 -18.71
CA LYS A 56 -22.89 -17.40 -18.53
C LYS A 56 -22.43 -16.55 -19.72
N CYS A 57 -21.22 -16.81 -20.22
CA CYS A 57 -20.63 -16.10 -21.35
C CYS A 57 -21.43 -16.34 -22.64
N LYS A 58 -21.92 -17.56 -22.87
CA LYS A 58 -22.85 -17.89 -23.97
C LYS A 58 -24.15 -17.10 -23.83
N LYS A 59 -24.76 -17.11 -22.64
CA LYS A 59 -26.00 -16.36 -22.35
C LYS A 59 -25.85 -14.84 -22.54
N ASN A 60 -24.64 -14.30 -22.41
CA ASN A 60 -24.34 -12.88 -22.57
C ASN A 60 -23.73 -12.53 -23.95
N ASN A 61 -23.87 -13.40 -24.96
CA ASN A 61 -23.32 -13.21 -26.31
C ASN A 61 -21.82 -12.84 -26.32
N GLY A 62 -21.00 -13.51 -25.50
CA GLY A 62 -19.57 -13.24 -25.42
C GLY A 62 -19.18 -11.96 -24.69
N LYS A 63 -20.15 -11.15 -24.24
CA LYS A 63 -19.88 -9.93 -23.47
C LYS A 63 -19.60 -10.26 -22.00
N ILE A 64 -18.53 -9.67 -21.46
CA ILE A 64 -18.25 -9.74 -20.02
C ILE A 64 -19.26 -8.86 -19.30
N VAL A 65 -20.19 -9.50 -18.59
CA VAL A 65 -21.05 -8.80 -17.63
C VAL A 65 -20.30 -8.71 -16.31
N LYS A 66 -19.65 -7.56 -16.09
CA LYS A 66 -19.09 -7.22 -14.78
C LYS A 66 -20.24 -6.98 -13.82
N LYS A 67 -20.69 -8.02 -13.11
CA LYS A 67 -21.56 -7.83 -11.95
C LYS A 67 -20.68 -7.33 -10.81
N VAL A 68 -20.97 -6.13 -10.31
CA VAL A 68 -20.42 -5.69 -9.02
C VAL A 68 -20.94 -6.67 -7.98
N ILE A 69 -20.06 -7.54 -7.47
CA ILE A 69 -20.38 -8.34 -6.30
C ILE A 69 -20.21 -7.38 -5.13
N LEU A 70 -21.32 -6.74 -4.75
CA LEU A 70 -21.37 -6.03 -3.49
C LEU A 70 -21.13 -7.05 -2.38
N GLU A 71 -20.36 -6.66 -1.37
CA GLU A 71 -20.30 -7.47 -0.16
C GLU A 71 -21.75 -7.66 0.34
N LYS A 72 -22.06 -8.87 0.78
CA LYS A 72 -23.41 -9.22 1.26
C LYS A 72 -23.88 -8.32 2.42
N PHE A 73 -22.94 -7.63 3.05
CA PHE A 73 -23.13 -6.70 4.16
C PHE A 73 -22.26 -5.46 3.89
N ALA A 74 -22.81 -4.27 4.10
CA ALA A 74 -22.03 -3.05 4.02
C ALA A 74 -21.02 -2.99 5.17
N ARG A 75 -19.78 -2.62 4.86
CA ARG A 75 -18.77 -2.30 5.87
C ARG A 75 -18.58 -0.78 5.92
N PRO A 76 -18.69 -0.11 7.07
CA PRO A 76 -18.25 1.25 7.27
C PRO A 76 -16.83 1.38 6.80
N PHE A 77 -16.66 2.45 6.06
CA PHE A 77 -15.39 2.80 5.50
C PHE A 77 -14.63 3.57 6.58
N VAL A 78 -13.88 2.83 7.40
CA VAL A 78 -13.08 3.36 8.52
C VAL A 78 -11.58 3.13 8.25
N PRO A 79 -11.01 3.76 7.21
CA PRO A 79 -9.67 3.45 6.73
C PRO A 79 -8.56 3.71 7.76
N HIS A 80 -8.76 4.64 8.70
CA HIS A 80 -7.77 4.93 9.74
C HIS A 80 -7.59 3.74 10.71
N ILE A 81 -8.66 2.98 10.98
CA ILE A 81 -8.58 1.73 11.77
C ILE A 81 -8.22 0.55 10.88
N LEU A 82 -8.93 0.35 9.77
CA LEU A 82 -8.89 -0.92 9.05
C LEU A 82 -7.66 -1.10 8.14
N ASN A 83 -6.97 -0.03 7.75
CA ASN A 83 -5.83 -0.14 6.83
C ASN A 83 -4.51 -0.54 7.52
N ASN A 84 -4.42 -0.41 8.84
CA ASN A 84 -3.22 -0.78 9.60
C ASN A 84 -3.54 -1.88 10.61
N ILE A 85 -3.01 -3.08 10.38
CA ILE A 85 -3.28 -4.24 11.23
C ILE A 85 -2.79 -4.05 12.67
N THR A 86 -1.65 -3.39 12.84
CA THR A 86 -1.05 -3.07 14.14
C THR A 86 -1.95 -2.10 14.91
N TYR A 87 -2.33 -0.99 14.29
CA TYR A 87 -3.22 -0.01 14.93
C TYR A 87 -4.57 -0.64 15.28
N ARG A 88 -5.17 -1.41 14.37
CA ARG A 88 -6.42 -2.13 14.63
C ARG A 88 -6.30 -3.08 15.81
N TYR A 89 -5.21 -3.84 15.90
CA TYR A 89 -4.99 -4.75 17.02
C TYR A 89 -4.89 -3.98 18.34
N LEU A 90 -4.09 -2.92 18.39
CA LEU A 90 -3.93 -2.10 19.58
C LEU A 90 -5.25 -1.45 19.99
N PHE A 91 -6.02 -0.92 19.04
CA PHE A 91 -7.34 -0.33 19.26
C PHE A 91 -8.33 -1.30 19.89
N VAL A 92 -8.42 -2.53 19.37
CA VAL A 92 -9.39 -3.55 19.86
C VAL A 92 -9.03 -4.05 21.27
N ASN A 93 -7.78 -3.91 21.68
CA ASN A 93 -7.29 -4.37 22.99
C ASN A 93 -7.06 -3.21 23.98
N ASP A 94 -7.59 -2.01 23.72
CA ASP A 94 -7.42 -0.82 24.58
C ASP A 94 -5.93 -0.42 24.80
N ARG A 95 -5.06 -0.69 23.81
CA ARG A 95 -3.61 -0.46 23.83
C ARG A 95 -3.15 0.63 22.84
N GLU A 96 -4.04 1.54 22.46
CA GLU A 96 -3.77 2.59 21.46
C GLU A 96 -2.62 3.55 21.82
N SER A 97 -2.34 3.71 23.12
CA SER A 97 -1.24 4.51 23.64
C SER A 97 0.13 3.97 23.22
N GLU A 98 0.22 2.67 22.88
CA GLU A 98 1.44 2.02 22.43
C GLU A 98 1.72 2.21 20.94
N PHE A 99 0.76 2.75 20.17
CA PHE A 99 0.90 2.88 18.73
C PHE A 99 2.05 3.81 18.33
N LYS A 100 2.99 3.24 17.58
CA LYS A 100 4.14 3.89 16.95
C LYS A 100 4.06 3.70 15.43
N PRO A 101 4.23 4.76 14.63
CA PRO A 101 4.30 4.63 13.17
C PRO A 101 5.66 4.09 12.76
N THR A 102 5.82 3.75 11.49
CA THR A 102 7.15 3.51 10.91
C THR A 102 7.97 4.82 10.92
N GLU A 103 9.09 4.84 11.63
CA GLU A 103 9.93 6.04 11.84
C GLU A 103 11.28 5.99 11.14
N TYR A 104 11.76 4.78 10.86
CA TYR A 104 13.07 4.49 10.29
C TYR A 104 12.96 3.98 8.85
N TYR A 105 13.81 4.50 7.97
CA TYR A 105 13.75 4.33 6.52
C TYR A 105 15.10 4.69 5.87
N ILE A 106 15.21 4.40 4.57
CA ILE A 106 16.36 4.76 3.75
C ILE A 106 15.90 5.79 2.73
N THR A 107 16.66 6.85 2.52
CA THR A 107 16.49 7.75 1.36
C THR A 107 17.58 7.50 0.34
N TYR A 108 17.30 7.71 -0.95
CA TYR A 108 18.29 7.52 -2.00
C TYR A 108 18.12 8.53 -3.14
N ASP A 109 19.19 8.71 -3.89
CA ASP A 109 19.23 9.56 -5.08
C ASP A 109 20.28 9.03 -6.07
N ILE A 110 20.04 9.21 -7.37
CA ILE A 110 20.90 8.71 -8.45
C ILE A 110 21.30 9.85 -9.36
N GLU A 111 22.61 10.01 -9.53
CA GLU A 111 23.15 10.94 -10.51
C GLU A 111 23.52 10.22 -11.80
N THR A 112 23.25 10.89 -12.93
CA THR A 112 23.35 10.31 -14.26
C THR A 112 24.10 11.21 -15.24
N PHE A 113 24.73 10.60 -16.23
CA PHE A 113 25.18 11.27 -17.45
C PHE A 113 24.13 11.15 -18.54
N GLU A 114 23.99 12.18 -19.36
CA GLU A 114 23.24 12.10 -20.61
C GLU A 114 24.17 11.63 -21.74
N LYS A 115 23.82 10.49 -22.36
CA LYS A 115 24.48 10.00 -23.58
C LYS A 115 23.57 10.26 -24.77
N TYR A 116 23.91 11.26 -25.57
CA TYR A 116 23.23 11.53 -26.84
C TYR A 116 23.50 10.44 -27.85
N ILE A 117 22.43 9.93 -28.48
CA ILE A 117 22.50 8.84 -29.47
C ILE A 117 21.72 9.13 -30.74
N GLN A 118 20.69 9.98 -30.70
CA GLN A 118 19.81 10.31 -31.84
C GLN A 118 19.46 9.10 -32.73
N GLN A 119 18.96 8.04 -32.11
CA GLN A 119 18.69 6.78 -32.80
C GLN A 119 17.22 6.67 -33.19
N ASN A 120 16.95 6.46 -34.47
CA ASN A 120 15.60 6.20 -34.98
C ASN A 120 15.21 4.73 -34.82
N TYR A 121 13.99 4.50 -34.36
CA TYR A 121 13.34 3.20 -34.25
C TYR A 121 12.04 3.22 -35.06
N GLY A 122 12.14 2.78 -36.31
CA GLY A 122 11.04 2.90 -37.27
C GLY A 122 10.82 4.34 -37.75
N GLU A 123 9.67 4.61 -38.36
CA GLU A 123 9.38 5.89 -39.00
C GLU A 123 8.97 7.01 -38.02
N ASN A 124 8.46 6.64 -36.84
CA ASN A 124 7.77 7.58 -35.93
C ASN A 124 8.39 7.64 -34.52
N SER A 125 9.57 7.09 -34.28
CA SER A 125 10.17 7.09 -32.94
C SER A 125 11.66 7.32 -33.00
N THR A 126 12.13 8.28 -32.21
CA THR A 126 13.54 8.62 -32.09
C THR A 126 13.91 8.66 -30.61
N VAL A 127 14.93 7.91 -30.22
CA VAL A 127 15.55 8.03 -28.90
C VAL A 127 16.66 9.06 -28.99
N ILE A 128 16.49 10.17 -28.29
CA ILE A 128 17.42 11.30 -28.33
C ILE A 128 18.65 10.99 -27.48
N SER A 129 18.44 10.45 -26.28
CA SER A 129 19.50 10.17 -25.31
C SER A 129 19.16 9.02 -24.36
N TYR A 130 20.20 8.46 -23.75
CA TYR A 130 20.09 7.55 -22.60
C TYR A 130 20.69 8.19 -21.35
N LEU A 131 20.11 7.88 -20.19
CA LEU A 131 20.69 8.22 -18.90
C LEU A 131 21.57 7.06 -18.41
N ILE A 132 22.81 7.38 -18.04
CA ILE A 132 23.76 6.41 -17.50
C ILE A 132 24.03 6.77 -16.05
N PRO A 133 23.64 5.93 -15.08
CA PRO A 133 23.94 6.20 -13.68
C PRO A 133 25.45 6.12 -13.45
N TYR A 134 25.99 7.10 -12.75
CA TYR A 134 27.41 7.13 -12.38
C TYR A 134 27.64 7.20 -10.88
N CYS A 135 26.63 7.59 -10.12
CA CYS A 135 26.70 7.67 -8.66
C CYS A 135 25.32 7.41 -8.07
N ILE A 136 25.28 6.66 -6.98
CA ILE A 136 24.08 6.45 -6.17
C ILE A 136 24.43 6.70 -4.71
N ALA A 137 23.67 7.58 -4.08
CA ALA A 137 23.82 7.88 -2.67
C ALA A 137 22.61 7.37 -1.90
N SER A 138 22.81 7.05 -0.62
CA SER A 138 21.73 6.76 0.29
C SER A 138 22.03 7.26 1.69
N THR A 139 20.97 7.65 2.39
CA THR A 139 21.02 8.01 3.81
C THR A 139 20.08 7.09 4.57
N VAL A 140 20.62 6.44 5.59
CA VAL A 140 19.88 5.57 6.50
C VAL A 140 19.52 6.37 7.73
N LYS A 141 18.24 6.35 8.10
CA LYS A 141 17.76 6.80 9.40
C LYS A 141 17.32 5.58 10.18
N ASN A 142 18.08 5.20 11.20
CA ASN A 142 17.79 4.09 12.10
C ASN A 142 17.71 4.59 13.56
N LYS A 143 17.53 3.68 14.52
CA LYS A 143 17.39 4.05 15.94
C LYS A 143 18.68 4.63 16.54
N SER A 144 19.83 4.18 16.06
CA SER A 144 21.15 4.62 16.53
C SER A 144 21.56 5.99 15.99
N GLY A 145 21.01 6.41 14.85
CA GLY A 145 21.30 7.71 14.27
C GLY A 145 21.07 7.77 12.77
N ILE A 146 21.84 8.65 12.12
CA ILE A 146 21.75 8.87 10.68
C ILE A 146 23.15 8.80 10.10
N HIS A 147 23.33 7.90 9.13
CA HIS A 147 24.56 7.77 8.36
C HIS A 147 24.24 7.64 6.88
N SER A 148 25.25 7.85 6.04
CA SER A 148 25.09 7.84 4.60
C SER A 148 26.20 7.03 3.95
N PHE A 149 25.89 6.47 2.79
CA PHE A 149 26.85 5.74 1.96
C PHE A 149 26.63 6.07 0.49
N CYS A 150 27.66 5.85 -0.31
CA CYS A 150 27.69 6.25 -1.71
C CYS A 150 28.51 5.25 -2.52
N TYR A 151 27.97 4.87 -3.68
CA TYR A 151 28.61 3.99 -4.64
C TYR A 151 28.70 4.73 -5.98
N ASP A 152 29.81 4.56 -6.71
CA ASP A 152 30.03 5.23 -7.99
C ASP A 152 30.64 4.30 -9.04
N ILE A 153 30.63 4.76 -10.28
CA ILE A 153 31.03 4.03 -11.48
C ILE A 153 32.47 3.50 -11.48
N ARG A 154 33.33 3.96 -10.56
CA ARG A 154 34.69 3.41 -10.40
C ARG A 154 34.68 1.99 -9.83
N GLN A 155 33.56 1.56 -9.26
CA GLN A 155 33.35 0.21 -8.76
C GLN A 155 32.53 -0.60 -9.76
N ALA A 156 32.99 -1.81 -10.10
CA ALA A 156 32.21 -2.72 -10.95
C ALA A 156 30.89 -3.09 -10.25
N ASP A 157 29.80 -3.17 -11.01
CA ASP A 157 28.46 -3.55 -10.49
C ASP A 157 28.00 -2.71 -9.28
N PHE A 158 28.39 -1.42 -9.23
CA PHE A 158 28.14 -0.55 -8.07
C PHE A 158 26.66 -0.43 -7.66
N LEU A 159 25.72 -0.60 -8.60
CA LEU A 159 24.28 -0.62 -8.31
C LEU A 159 23.84 -1.90 -7.58
N ASP A 160 24.46 -3.03 -7.90
CA ASP A 160 24.18 -4.30 -7.20
C ASP A 160 24.81 -4.26 -5.80
N GLN A 161 26.04 -3.76 -5.68
CA GLN A 161 26.69 -3.54 -4.38
C GLN A 161 25.89 -2.57 -3.49
N TRP A 162 25.37 -1.49 -4.07
CA TRP A 162 24.47 -0.58 -3.36
C TRP A 162 23.22 -1.31 -2.85
N LEU A 163 22.61 -2.15 -3.67
CA LEU A 163 21.39 -2.86 -3.28
C LEU A 163 21.65 -3.92 -2.20
N ASP A 164 22.81 -4.59 -2.25
CA ASP A 164 23.28 -5.46 -1.16
C ASP A 164 23.39 -4.67 0.16
N GLN A 165 24.05 -3.49 0.14
CA GLN A 165 24.16 -2.63 1.32
C GLN A 165 22.77 -2.17 1.82
N VAL A 166 21.85 -1.80 0.93
CA VAL A 166 20.48 -1.43 1.30
C VAL A 166 19.76 -2.59 2.00
N PHE A 167 19.95 -3.84 1.56
CA PHE A 167 19.39 -5.02 2.23
C PHE A 167 20.03 -5.29 3.60
N GLU A 168 21.32 -5.05 3.76
CA GLU A 168 22.00 -5.16 5.06
C GLU A 168 21.45 -4.12 6.07
N GLU A 169 21.35 -2.86 5.66
CA GLU A 169 20.79 -1.78 6.49
C GLU A 169 19.31 -2.04 6.82
N ALA A 170 18.57 -2.61 5.87
CA ALA A 170 17.17 -2.99 6.05
C ALA A 170 16.95 -4.03 7.16
N LYS A 171 17.95 -4.86 7.49
CA LYS A 171 17.87 -5.77 8.66
C LYS A 171 17.72 -4.98 9.95
N GLN A 172 18.56 -3.96 10.14
CA GLN A 172 18.53 -3.12 11.33
C GLN A 172 17.28 -2.24 11.37
N ILE A 173 16.89 -1.63 10.25
CA ILE A 173 15.67 -0.80 10.18
C ILE A 173 14.41 -1.61 10.49
N LYS A 174 14.35 -2.88 10.03
CA LYS A 174 13.26 -3.79 10.37
C LYS A 174 13.22 -4.10 11.86
N LYS A 175 14.38 -4.30 12.50
CA LYS A 175 14.48 -4.50 13.94
C LYS A 175 14.04 -3.26 14.71
N ASP A 176 14.48 -2.08 14.28
CA ASP A 176 14.23 -0.81 14.96
C ASP A 176 12.76 -0.37 14.91
N ASN A 177 12.04 -0.70 13.83
CA ASN A 177 10.60 -0.44 13.72
C ASN A 177 9.72 -1.55 14.34
N LYS A 178 10.30 -2.69 14.78
CA LYS A 178 9.53 -3.79 15.38
C LYS A 178 9.07 -3.38 16.79
N TYR A 179 7.84 -3.73 17.15
CA TYR A 179 7.39 -3.64 18.54
C TYR A 179 8.07 -4.71 19.41
N ASP A 180 8.34 -4.37 20.67
CA ASP A 180 8.96 -5.29 21.64
C ASP A 180 8.03 -6.48 21.96
N ASP A 181 6.71 -6.24 22.01
CA ASP A 181 5.70 -7.29 22.16
C ASP A 181 5.46 -8.01 20.82
N GLU A 182 5.90 -9.27 20.76
CA GLU A 182 5.79 -10.12 19.57
C GLU A 182 4.37 -10.54 19.22
N SER A 183 3.41 -10.40 20.15
CA SER A 183 1.99 -10.70 19.90
C SER A 183 1.32 -9.65 19.01
N ILE A 184 1.90 -8.45 18.91
CA ILE A 184 1.36 -7.37 18.09
C ILE A 184 1.60 -7.69 16.60
N PRO A 185 0.54 -7.93 15.80
CA PRO A 185 0.68 -8.25 14.39
C PRO A 185 1.23 -7.05 13.62
N GLN A 186 2.23 -7.33 12.77
CA GLN A 186 2.91 -6.30 11.98
C GLN A 186 3.15 -6.84 10.56
N HIS A 187 2.90 -5.99 9.57
CA HIS A 187 3.34 -6.22 8.20
C HIS A 187 4.37 -5.16 7.86
N PHE A 188 5.64 -5.57 7.80
CA PHE A 188 6.74 -4.63 7.69
C PHE A 188 7.45 -4.71 6.34
N GLU A 189 7.44 -3.58 5.62
CA GLU A 189 8.21 -3.35 4.42
C GLU A 189 9.10 -2.13 4.67
N VAL A 190 10.41 -2.28 4.51
CA VAL A 190 11.40 -1.24 4.78
C VAL A 190 11.25 -0.14 3.71
N PRO A 191 10.90 1.11 4.06
CA PRO A 191 10.74 2.17 3.07
C PRO A 191 12.09 2.62 2.51
N VAL A 192 12.19 2.64 1.18
CA VAL A 192 13.33 3.19 0.42
C VAL A 192 12.80 4.33 -0.44
N ILE A 193 13.12 5.56 -0.06
CA ILE A 193 12.41 6.77 -0.48
C ILE A 193 13.32 7.64 -1.35
N GLY A 194 12.95 7.83 -2.61
CA GLY A 194 13.62 8.80 -3.49
C GLY A 194 12.80 10.08 -3.65
N PHE A 195 13.37 11.12 -4.26
CA PHE A 195 12.65 12.36 -4.55
C PHE A 195 12.41 12.51 -6.05
N ASN A 196 11.14 12.54 -6.49
CA ASN A 196 10.81 12.52 -7.91
C ASN A 196 11.36 11.25 -8.63
N SER A 197 11.58 10.19 -7.87
CA SER A 197 12.23 8.95 -8.29
C SER A 197 11.32 8.01 -9.07
N ALA A 198 9.99 8.14 -8.92
CA ALA A 198 9.03 7.24 -9.57
C ALA A 198 9.14 7.23 -11.10
N LYS A 199 9.57 8.35 -11.68
CA LYS A 199 9.73 8.50 -13.14
C LYS A 199 11.16 8.20 -13.61
N PHE A 200 12.17 8.51 -12.81
CA PHE A 200 13.57 8.51 -13.22
C PHE A 200 14.34 7.39 -12.53
N ASP A 201 14.68 7.56 -11.26
CA ASP A 201 15.65 6.72 -10.55
C ASP A 201 15.23 5.27 -10.47
N VAL A 202 13.94 5.01 -10.19
CA VAL A 202 13.43 3.64 -10.11
C VAL A 202 13.59 2.90 -11.44
N SER A 203 13.48 3.61 -12.57
CA SER A 203 13.66 3.02 -13.90
C SER A 203 15.12 2.63 -14.16
N LEU A 204 16.07 3.38 -13.60
CA LEU A 204 17.51 3.14 -13.74
C LEU A 204 17.95 1.88 -12.98
N VAL A 205 17.41 1.66 -11.79
CA VAL A 205 17.73 0.46 -10.98
C VAL A 205 16.84 -0.73 -11.27
N PHE A 206 15.79 -0.58 -12.09
CA PHE A 206 14.77 -1.61 -12.29
C PHE A 206 15.35 -2.96 -12.72
N LYS A 207 16.41 -2.95 -13.54
CA LYS A 207 17.12 -4.16 -13.97
C LYS A 207 17.82 -4.85 -12.79
N ASN A 208 18.44 -4.07 -11.90
CA ASN A 208 19.12 -4.53 -10.69
C ASN A 208 18.13 -5.07 -9.62
N LEU A 209 16.88 -4.60 -9.62
CA LEU A 209 15.83 -5.11 -8.71
C LEU A 209 15.41 -6.58 -9.00
N LYS A 210 15.99 -7.22 -10.02
CA LYS A 210 15.83 -8.65 -10.31
C LYS A 210 17.19 -9.34 -10.34
N SER A 211 17.47 -10.13 -9.30
CA SER A 211 18.74 -10.82 -9.12
C SER A 211 18.55 -12.30 -8.76
N LYS A 212 19.67 -13.01 -8.59
CA LYS A 212 19.72 -14.32 -7.93
C LYS A 212 19.27 -14.23 -6.47
N ASN A 213 19.50 -13.11 -5.78
CA ASN A 213 19.24 -12.98 -4.34
C ASN A 213 17.87 -12.38 -3.99
N TRP A 214 17.27 -11.59 -4.89
CA TRP A 214 15.97 -10.94 -4.64
C TRP A 214 15.08 -10.93 -5.89
N ARG A 215 13.79 -10.65 -5.69
CA ARG A 215 12.82 -10.52 -6.77
C ARG A 215 11.80 -9.43 -6.50
N ILE A 216 11.32 -8.80 -7.56
CA ILE A 216 10.14 -7.94 -7.52
C ILE A 216 8.91 -8.80 -7.19
N VAL A 217 8.19 -8.46 -6.12
CA VAL A 217 6.94 -9.13 -5.72
C VAL A 217 5.70 -8.28 -5.98
N LYS A 218 5.86 -6.97 -6.11
CA LYS A 218 4.78 -6.04 -6.44
C LYS A 218 5.31 -4.87 -7.24
N HIS A 219 4.57 -4.48 -8.27
CA HIS A 219 4.82 -3.29 -9.05
C HIS A 219 3.50 -2.55 -9.24
N VAL A 220 3.44 -1.28 -8.85
CA VAL A 220 2.26 -0.42 -9.02
C VAL A 220 2.68 0.82 -9.78
N GLY A 221 2.08 1.04 -10.94
CA GLY A 221 2.49 2.12 -11.83
C GLY A 221 2.18 1.81 -13.30
N SER A 222 2.45 2.77 -14.17
CA SER A 222 2.56 2.52 -15.61
C SER A 222 3.96 1.98 -15.93
N GLY A 223 4.20 1.54 -17.17
CA GLY A 223 5.55 1.17 -17.60
C GLY A 223 6.57 2.32 -17.56
N THR A 224 6.11 3.57 -17.41
CA THR A 224 6.93 4.79 -17.40
C THR A 224 7.01 5.47 -16.03
N VAL A 225 6.14 5.10 -15.09
CA VAL A 225 6.09 5.70 -13.75
C VAL A 225 5.78 4.60 -12.75
N ALA A 226 6.79 4.19 -11.99
CA ALA A 226 6.68 3.22 -10.92
C ALA A 226 6.33 3.94 -9.60
N LYS A 227 5.04 4.00 -9.26
CA LYS A 227 4.56 4.61 -8.01
C LYS A 227 5.03 3.86 -6.77
N GLN A 228 5.12 2.53 -6.88
CA GLN A 228 5.61 1.67 -5.82
C GLN A 228 6.21 0.39 -6.41
N ILE A 229 7.37 -0.01 -5.90
CA ILE A 229 7.95 -1.34 -6.16
C ILE A 229 8.25 -2.01 -4.82
N ILE A 230 7.84 -3.28 -4.68
CA ILE A 230 8.26 -4.10 -3.55
C ILE A 230 9.23 -5.16 -4.06
N VAL A 231 10.41 -5.17 -3.47
CA VAL A 231 11.48 -6.14 -3.76
C VAL A 231 11.69 -7.00 -2.53
N ARG A 232 11.65 -8.32 -2.70
CA ARG A 232 11.81 -9.28 -1.60
C ARG A 232 13.12 -10.05 -1.75
N HIS A 233 13.94 -10.06 -0.72
CA HIS A 233 15.08 -10.96 -0.60
C HIS A 233 14.59 -12.41 -0.50
N LYS A 234 15.21 -13.32 -1.26
CA LYS A 234 14.75 -14.72 -1.35
C LYS A 234 14.98 -15.47 -0.04
N ASP A 235 16.13 -15.29 0.60
CA ASP A 235 16.49 -16.01 1.83
C ASP A 235 15.95 -15.33 3.10
N THR A 236 16.31 -14.07 3.35
CA THR A 236 15.88 -13.35 4.57
C THR A 236 14.41 -12.94 4.58
N HIS A 237 13.72 -13.04 3.43
CA HIS A 237 12.34 -12.59 3.21
C HIS A 237 12.07 -11.10 3.51
N ILE A 238 13.11 -10.29 3.74
CA ILE A 238 13.02 -8.84 3.92
C ILE A 238 12.44 -8.22 2.65
N GLN A 239 11.56 -7.26 2.82
CA GLN A 239 10.91 -6.53 1.74
C GLN A 239 11.32 -5.07 1.78
N LEU A 240 11.89 -4.57 0.69
CA LEU A 240 12.12 -3.16 0.45
C LEU A 240 10.93 -2.59 -0.32
N ARG A 241 10.39 -1.46 0.13
CA ARG A 241 9.32 -0.72 -0.53
C ARG A 241 9.92 0.57 -1.11
N PHE A 242 10.16 0.55 -2.42
CA PHE A 242 10.57 1.74 -3.16
C PHE A 242 9.37 2.64 -3.42
N VAL A 243 9.45 3.89 -2.95
CA VAL A 243 8.42 4.92 -3.12
C VAL A 243 9.07 6.28 -3.36
N ASP A 244 8.29 7.19 -3.95
CA ASP A 244 8.68 8.57 -4.18
C ASP A 244 8.12 9.44 -3.05
N ALA A 245 8.96 10.29 -2.44
CA ALA A 245 8.54 11.24 -1.40
C ALA A 245 7.38 12.14 -1.88
N LEU A 246 7.32 12.46 -3.18
CA LEU A 246 6.25 13.27 -3.78
C LEU A 246 4.89 12.57 -3.77
N ILE A 247 4.81 11.26 -3.48
CA ILE A 247 3.50 10.60 -3.27
C ILE A 247 2.82 11.09 -1.98
N TYR A 248 3.60 11.64 -1.05
CA TYR A 248 3.17 12.19 0.22
C TYR A 248 3.14 13.73 0.23
N CYS A 249 3.24 14.41 -0.91
CA CYS A 249 3.05 15.85 -0.96
C CYS A 249 2.58 16.31 -2.34
N THR A 250 2.31 17.60 -2.50
CA THR A 250 2.03 18.16 -3.82
C THR A 250 3.32 18.26 -4.64
N LYS A 251 3.21 18.22 -5.97
CA LYS A 251 4.38 18.32 -6.85
C LYS A 251 5.16 19.60 -6.55
N MET A 252 6.39 19.46 -6.07
CA MET A 252 7.25 20.57 -5.69
C MET A 252 8.73 20.24 -5.94
N THR A 253 9.58 21.26 -5.89
CA THR A 253 11.03 21.07 -5.98
C THR A 253 11.59 20.64 -4.62
N LEU A 254 12.74 19.97 -4.62
CA LEU A 254 13.42 19.57 -3.38
C LEU A 254 13.69 20.78 -2.46
N LYS A 255 14.08 21.92 -3.04
CA LYS A 255 14.23 23.18 -2.30
C LYS A 255 12.95 23.62 -1.58
N LYS A 256 11.78 23.52 -2.25
CA LYS A 256 10.49 23.85 -1.62
C LYS A 256 10.11 22.81 -0.58
N PHE A 257 10.38 21.53 -0.82
CA PHE A 257 10.15 20.45 0.13
C PHE A 257 10.90 20.68 1.45
N VAL A 258 12.19 21.01 1.37
CA VAL A 258 13.01 21.31 2.56
C VAL A 258 12.52 22.56 3.30
N ARG A 259 12.18 23.63 2.57
CA ARG A 259 11.75 24.89 3.17
C ARG A 259 10.34 24.80 3.78
N ASP A 260 9.37 24.33 3.00
CA ASP A 260 7.95 24.42 3.34
C ASP A 260 7.51 23.30 4.28
N ILE A 261 8.15 22.12 4.22
CA ILE A 261 7.82 20.96 5.06
C ILE A 261 8.91 20.69 6.11
N GLY A 262 10.18 20.85 5.75
CA GLY A 262 11.28 20.70 6.70
C GLY A 262 11.44 21.88 7.66
N GLY A 263 10.96 23.07 7.31
CA GLY A 263 11.17 24.30 8.10
C GLY A 263 12.61 24.79 8.11
N GLY A 264 13.47 24.22 7.26
CA GLY A 264 14.90 24.51 7.19
C GLY A 264 15.31 25.29 5.94
N THR A 265 16.55 25.77 5.93
CA THR A 265 17.19 26.30 4.73
C THR A 265 17.92 25.19 4.00
N MET A 266 17.85 25.19 2.66
CA MET A 266 18.56 24.22 1.85
C MET A 266 20.07 24.49 1.91
N THR A 267 20.79 23.68 2.69
CA THR A 267 22.25 23.68 2.81
C THR A 267 22.87 22.76 1.76
N LYS A 268 22.55 23.01 0.49
CA LYS A 268 23.09 22.24 -0.63
C LYS A 268 24.17 23.06 -1.32
N GLY A 269 25.33 22.45 -1.54
CA GLY A 269 26.45 23.03 -2.26
C GLY A 269 26.16 23.26 -3.75
N ARG A 270 27.20 23.61 -4.51
CA ARG A 270 27.09 23.78 -5.98
C ARG A 270 27.90 22.72 -6.71
N PHE A 271 27.29 22.10 -7.71
CA PHE A 271 27.96 21.14 -8.57
C PHE A 271 27.61 21.40 -10.05
N PRO A 272 28.59 21.43 -10.97
CA PRO A 272 28.37 21.76 -12.38
C PRO A 272 27.99 20.54 -13.23
N TYR A 273 26.73 20.11 -13.14
CA TYR A 273 26.27 18.90 -13.84
C TYR A 273 26.32 18.97 -15.37
N GLU A 274 26.14 20.16 -15.97
CA GLU A 274 26.21 20.34 -17.44
C GLU A 274 27.65 20.21 -17.98
N TYR A 275 28.65 20.39 -17.11
CA TYR A 275 30.06 20.33 -17.47
C TYR A 275 30.58 18.88 -17.56
N ILE A 276 30.08 18.01 -16.68
CA ILE A 276 30.48 16.60 -16.61
C ILE A 276 29.61 15.77 -17.56
N ASN A 277 30.26 14.95 -18.38
CA ASN A 277 29.61 14.04 -19.31
C ASN A 277 30.39 12.73 -19.47
N ILE A 278 29.83 11.79 -20.23
CA ILE A 278 30.40 10.45 -20.43
C ILE A 278 31.82 10.45 -20.98
N ASN A 279 32.25 11.50 -21.68
CA ASN A 279 33.55 11.57 -22.33
C ASN A 279 34.64 12.17 -21.42
N ASN A 280 34.26 13.00 -20.43
CA ASN A 280 35.23 13.74 -19.61
C ASN A 280 35.17 13.43 -18.11
N TYR A 281 34.16 12.69 -17.62
CA TYR A 281 33.95 12.52 -16.19
C TYR A 281 35.18 11.93 -15.47
N ALA A 282 35.84 10.93 -16.06
CA ALA A 282 37.00 10.29 -15.44
C ALA A 282 38.14 11.29 -15.23
N THR A 283 38.50 12.04 -16.28
CA THR A 283 39.59 13.01 -16.20
C THR A 283 39.23 14.26 -15.41
N GLU A 284 37.99 14.76 -15.51
CA GLU A 284 37.59 16.00 -14.83
C GLU A 284 37.31 15.79 -13.35
N LEU A 285 36.81 14.64 -12.92
CA LEU A 285 36.49 14.37 -11.51
C LEU A 285 37.71 13.93 -10.69
N ASP A 286 38.77 13.40 -11.34
CA ASP A 286 40.02 13.03 -10.67
C ASP A 286 40.90 14.24 -10.32
N LYS A 287 40.59 15.45 -10.83
CA LYS A 287 41.37 16.65 -10.52
C LYS A 287 41.16 17.12 -9.08
N SER A 288 42.25 17.62 -8.48
CA SER A 288 42.25 18.25 -7.16
C SER A 288 41.95 19.74 -7.17
N GLU A 289 42.06 20.40 -8.33
CA GLU A 289 41.70 21.81 -8.47
C GLU A 289 40.17 21.98 -8.50
N PRO A 290 39.62 23.12 -8.03
CA PRO A 290 38.19 23.40 -8.13
C PRO A 290 37.73 23.51 -9.60
N PHE A 291 36.43 23.39 -9.84
CA PHE A 291 35.86 23.64 -11.15
C PHE A 291 36.03 25.10 -11.55
N PRO A 292 36.37 25.37 -12.82
CA PRO A 292 36.45 26.74 -13.31
C PRO A 292 35.05 27.36 -13.34
N ARG A 293 34.98 28.69 -13.32
CA ARG A 293 33.70 29.43 -13.17
C ARG A 293 32.71 29.15 -14.31
N ASP A 294 33.21 28.99 -15.53
CA ASP A 294 32.46 28.68 -16.75
C ASP A 294 31.84 27.28 -16.72
N ALA A 295 32.35 26.35 -15.88
CA ALA A 295 31.71 25.05 -15.68
C ALA A 295 30.28 25.17 -15.11
N PHE A 296 29.96 26.28 -14.44
CA PHE A 296 28.64 26.54 -13.88
C PHE A 296 27.67 27.25 -14.83
N ASP A 297 28.08 27.50 -16.07
CA ASP A 297 27.22 28.17 -17.04
C ASP A 297 26.07 27.25 -17.46
N ASN A 298 24.85 27.74 -17.25
CA ASN A 298 23.64 27.03 -17.66
C ASN A 298 23.28 27.42 -19.08
N LYS A 299 23.53 26.52 -20.04
CA LYS A 299 23.31 26.78 -21.47
C LYS A 299 21.82 26.95 -21.79
N LEU A 300 20.96 26.20 -21.11
CA LEU A 300 19.51 26.23 -21.32
C LEU A 300 18.86 27.55 -20.90
N LYS A 301 19.35 28.16 -19.82
CA LYS A 301 18.80 29.41 -19.26
C LYS A 301 19.63 30.63 -19.63
N ASN A 302 20.72 30.43 -20.37
CA ASN A 302 21.72 31.43 -20.69
C ASN A 302 22.14 32.25 -19.44
N LYS A 303 22.55 31.53 -18.38
CA LYS A 303 22.89 32.13 -17.08
C LYS A 303 24.23 31.61 -16.57
N SER A 304 25.10 32.53 -16.21
CA SER A 304 26.35 32.25 -15.51
C SER A 304 26.19 32.40 -14.00
N ILE A 305 27.13 31.81 -13.26
CA ILE A 305 27.23 31.99 -11.81
C ILE A 305 27.74 33.41 -11.49
N SER A 306 27.15 34.05 -10.48
CA SER A 306 27.63 35.34 -9.96
C SER A 306 28.94 35.15 -9.19
N GLU A 307 29.81 36.16 -9.21
CA GLU A 307 31.11 36.10 -8.53
C GLU A 307 31.01 35.68 -7.05
N ALA A 308 30.12 36.31 -6.28
CA ALA A 308 29.90 35.96 -4.88
C ALA A 308 29.56 34.47 -4.67
N LYS A 309 28.74 33.89 -5.55
CA LYS A 309 28.35 32.47 -5.47
C LYS A 309 29.47 31.53 -5.87
N TYR A 310 30.38 31.99 -6.72
CA TYR A 310 31.56 31.22 -7.12
C TYR A 310 32.61 31.23 -6.01
N GLN A 311 32.77 32.36 -5.30
CA GLN A 311 33.60 32.42 -4.10
C GLN A 311 33.08 31.49 -2.99
N ASP A 312 31.76 31.46 -2.75
CA ASP A 312 31.15 30.48 -1.83
C ASP A 312 31.48 29.04 -2.23
N TYR A 313 31.44 28.75 -3.54
CA TYR A 313 31.79 27.43 -4.09
C TYR A 313 33.27 27.09 -3.84
N LEU A 314 34.21 28.02 -4.04
CA LEU A 314 35.64 27.77 -3.81
C LEU A 314 35.93 27.41 -2.35
N VAL A 315 35.29 28.10 -1.40
CA VAL A 315 35.40 27.79 0.04
C VAL A 315 34.87 26.39 0.36
N GLU A 316 33.78 25.97 -0.28
CA GLU A 316 33.24 24.63 -0.13
C GLU A 316 34.12 23.57 -0.79
N ALA A 317 34.59 23.81 -2.01
CA ALA A 317 35.43 22.90 -2.79
C ALA A 317 36.77 22.62 -2.09
N ALA A 318 37.34 23.60 -1.40
CA ALA A 318 38.59 23.45 -0.64
C ALA A 318 38.52 22.41 0.49
N LYS A 319 37.33 21.95 0.88
CA LYS A 319 37.13 20.87 1.88
C LYS A 319 37.38 19.48 1.31
N PHE A 320 37.52 19.35 -0.01
CA PHE A 320 37.61 18.08 -0.72
C PHE A 320 38.95 17.94 -1.43
N THR A 321 39.53 16.74 -1.40
CA THR A 321 40.82 16.46 -2.06
C THR A 321 40.69 16.35 -3.57
N THR A 322 39.56 15.80 -4.04
CA THR A 322 39.24 15.64 -5.46
C THR A 322 37.82 16.11 -5.75
N ARG A 323 37.55 16.43 -7.01
CA ARG A 323 36.18 16.73 -7.47
C ARG A 323 35.26 15.51 -7.32
N TRP A 324 35.79 14.29 -7.31
CA TRP A 324 35.05 13.07 -6.93
C TRP A 324 34.55 13.10 -5.49
N ASP A 325 35.39 13.50 -4.54
CA ASP A 325 35.00 13.61 -3.13
C ASP A 325 33.92 14.67 -2.95
N GLN A 326 34.06 15.78 -3.68
CA GLN A 326 33.01 16.80 -3.75
C GLN A 326 31.70 16.23 -4.32
N ALA A 327 31.75 15.51 -5.45
CA ALA A 327 30.57 14.90 -6.06
C ALA A 327 29.87 13.92 -5.12
N ARG A 328 30.61 13.04 -4.45
CA ARG A 328 30.07 12.10 -3.46
C ARG A 328 29.40 12.82 -2.30
N SER A 329 30.08 13.81 -1.70
CA SER A 329 29.52 14.60 -0.59
C SER A 329 28.25 15.33 -1.00
N TYR A 330 28.24 15.87 -2.21
CA TYR A 330 27.10 16.57 -2.77
C TYR A 330 25.90 15.63 -2.96
N ASN A 331 26.11 14.43 -3.51
CA ASN A 331 25.04 13.43 -3.72
C ASN A 331 24.51 12.87 -2.40
N ILE A 332 25.39 12.66 -1.42
CA ILE A 332 24.98 12.31 -0.05
C ILE A 332 24.06 13.39 0.52
N GLN A 333 24.39 14.66 0.31
CA GLN A 333 23.60 15.78 0.83
C GLN A 333 22.16 15.78 0.27
N ASP A 334 21.95 15.40 -1.00
CA ASP A 334 20.61 15.27 -1.60
C ASP A 334 19.74 14.24 -0.89
N THR A 335 20.34 13.14 -0.45
CA THR A 335 19.61 12.13 0.32
C THR A 335 19.38 12.55 1.77
N ARG A 336 20.36 13.23 2.37
CA ARG A 336 20.34 13.65 3.78
C ARG A 336 19.30 14.73 4.06
N ILE A 337 19.13 15.68 3.14
CA ILE A 337 18.20 16.82 3.31
C ILE A 337 16.72 16.39 3.25
N MET A 338 16.43 15.21 2.70
CA MET A 338 15.08 14.64 2.73
C MET A 338 14.64 14.15 4.11
N ILE A 339 15.58 13.88 5.03
CA ILE A 339 15.26 13.25 6.31
C ILE A 339 14.30 14.11 7.15
N GLU A 340 14.61 15.39 7.33
CA GLU A 340 13.82 16.27 8.20
C GLU A 340 12.39 16.51 7.67
N PRO A 341 12.18 16.84 6.38
CA PRO A 341 10.83 16.96 5.84
C PRO A 341 10.00 15.68 5.95
N ILE A 342 10.60 14.51 5.66
CA ILE A 342 9.87 13.22 5.78
C ILE A 342 9.50 12.95 7.24
N HIS A 343 10.41 13.23 8.18
CA HIS A 343 10.14 13.12 9.61
C HIS A 343 8.99 14.03 10.07
N ASN A 344 8.95 15.26 9.56
CA ASN A 344 7.85 16.19 9.85
C ASN A 344 6.52 15.70 9.29
N LEU A 345 6.49 15.10 8.09
CA LEU A 345 5.28 14.50 7.54
C LEU A 345 4.79 13.30 8.39
N ILE A 346 5.71 12.43 8.84
CA ILE A 346 5.38 11.32 9.74
C ILE A 346 4.75 11.85 11.03
N LYS A 347 5.39 12.84 11.67
CA LYS A 347 4.86 13.49 12.88
C LYS A 347 3.49 14.11 12.67
N MET A 348 3.27 14.74 11.52
CA MET A 348 1.98 15.35 11.17
C MET A 348 0.87 14.30 11.08
N MET A 349 1.15 13.13 10.48
CA MET A 349 0.18 12.03 10.36
C MET A 349 -0.06 11.30 11.68
N LEU A 350 0.98 11.18 12.51
CA LEU A 350 0.89 10.54 13.82
C LEU A 350 -0.13 11.22 14.75
N LYS A 351 -0.36 12.54 14.60
CA LYS A 351 -1.41 13.26 15.34
C LYS A 351 -2.80 12.65 15.15
N TYR A 352 -3.03 11.97 14.03
CA TYR A 352 -4.28 11.30 13.68
C TYR A 352 -4.16 9.76 13.79
N LYS A 353 -3.13 9.26 14.49
CA LYS A 353 -2.83 7.82 14.61
C LYS A 353 -2.65 7.11 13.26
N ILE A 354 -2.13 7.82 12.26
CA ILE A 354 -1.88 7.28 10.93
C ILE A 354 -0.38 7.05 10.74
N ASP A 355 -0.02 5.81 10.41
CA ASP A 355 1.32 5.50 9.88
C ASP A 355 1.38 5.90 8.40
N MET A 356 2.08 7.00 8.12
CA MET A 356 2.23 7.55 6.77
C MET A 356 2.92 6.56 5.82
N LEU A 357 3.99 5.90 6.24
CA LEU A 357 4.82 5.05 5.37
C LEU A 357 4.17 3.69 5.12
N ALA A 358 3.24 3.28 5.99
CA ALA A 358 2.34 2.17 5.72
C ALA A 358 1.30 2.51 4.63
N MET A 359 0.88 3.78 4.51
CA MET A 359 -0.08 4.24 3.50
C MET A 359 0.53 4.36 2.10
N PHE A 360 -0.32 4.24 1.08
CA PHE A 360 0.07 4.29 -0.33
C PHE A 360 0.32 5.73 -0.83
N SER A 361 -0.36 6.74 -0.30
CA SER A 361 -0.25 8.12 -0.76
C SER A 361 -0.81 9.14 0.22
N MET A 362 -0.52 10.43 0.00
CA MET A 362 -1.16 11.54 0.72
C MET A 362 -2.68 11.52 0.59
N SER A 363 -3.23 11.14 -0.57
CA SER A 363 -4.68 11.03 -0.73
C SER A 363 -5.28 9.97 0.18
N GLN A 364 -4.58 8.85 0.40
CA GLN A 364 -5.02 7.83 1.35
C GLN A 364 -4.90 8.33 2.79
N CYS A 365 -3.83 9.05 3.13
CA CYS A 365 -3.68 9.70 4.45
C CYS A 365 -4.82 10.70 4.70
N ALA A 366 -5.08 11.61 3.77
CA ALA A 366 -6.16 12.59 3.87
C ALA A 366 -7.54 11.94 4.02
N ASN A 367 -7.77 10.83 3.30
CA ASN A 367 -8.98 10.04 3.44
C ASN A 367 -9.07 9.43 4.86
N ALA A 368 -7.98 8.86 5.38
CA ALA A 368 -7.92 8.34 6.73
C ALA A 368 -8.17 9.44 7.79
N ILE A 369 -7.57 10.62 7.65
CA ILE A 369 -7.81 11.78 8.54
C ILE A 369 -9.29 12.17 8.52
N LYS A 370 -9.86 12.35 7.32
CA LYS A 370 -11.27 12.73 7.15
C LYS A 370 -12.19 11.78 7.91
N TYR A 371 -11.95 10.47 7.78
CA TYR A 371 -12.77 9.48 8.46
C TYR A 371 -12.42 9.35 9.94
N SER A 372 -11.18 9.60 10.36
CA SER A 372 -10.85 9.70 11.80
C SER A 372 -11.76 10.71 12.47
N SER A 373 -11.84 11.92 11.93
CA SER A 373 -12.71 12.99 12.46
C SER A 373 -14.20 12.67 12.43
N ALA A 374 -14.65 11.82 11.51
CA ALA A 374 -16.05 11.38 11.44
C ALA A 374 -16.41 10.32 12.50
N TYR A 375 -15.41 9.76 13.17
CA TYR A 375 -15.55 8.71 14.18
C TYR A 375 -14.82 9.11 15.49
N ASP A 376 -14.64 10.41 15.77
CA ASP A 376 -13.93 10.87 16.98
C ASP A 376 -14.66 10.50 18.30
N ASP A 377 -15.99 10.31 18.24
CA ASP A 377 -16.81 9.83 19.36
C ASP A 377 -16.90 8.29 19.44
N PHE A 378 -16.27 7.60 18.48
CA PHE A 378 -16.29 6.15 18.44
C PHE A 378 -15.35 5.54 19.50
N LYS A 379 -15.96 4.95 20.51
CA LYS A 379 -15.36 4.06 21.50
C LYS A 379 -15.72 2.60 21.22
N MET A 380 -14.73 1.71 21.31
CA MET A 380 -14.96 0.27 21.09
C MET A 380 -16.04 -0.30 22.01
N ASN A 381 -16.06 0.08 23.29
CA ASN A 381 -17.09 -0.36 24.24
C ASN A 381 -18.11 0.75 24.57
N GLY A 382 -18.28 1.71 23.65
CA GLY A 382 -19.26 2.78 23.81
C GLY A 382 -20.69 2.23 23.83
N ASP A 383 -21.50 2.73 24.76
CA ASP A 383 -22.94 2.53 24.71
C ASP A 383 -23.54 3.58 23.76
N TYR A 384 -23.99 3.12 22.61
CA TYR A 384 -24.49 3.99 21.55
C TYR A 384 -26.01 4.17 21.55
N ASN A 385 -26.69 3.79 22.65
CA ASN A 385 -28.14 3.96 22.86
C ASN A 385 -28.95 3.75 21.57
N ILE A 386 -28.74 2.60 20.93
CA ILE A 386 -29.43 2.29 19.68
C ILE A 386 -30.89 2.01 20.04
N GLU A 387 -31.79 2.90 19.65
CA GLU A 387 -33.22 2.61 19.65
C GLU A 387 -33.48 1.47 18.66
N ASP A 388 -33.59 0.27 19.21
CA ASP A 388 -33.91 -0.92 18.44
C ASP A 388 -35.40 -0.88 18.09
N THR A 389 -35.72 -0.29 16.94
CA THR A 389 -37.11 -0.20 16.42
C THR A 389 -37.60 -1.55 15.89
N ASP A 390 -36.71 -2.52 15.71
CA ASP A 390 -37.06 -3.85 15.25
C ASP A 390 -37.61 -4.70 16.40
N LYS A 391 -38.65 -5.50 16.10
CA LYS A 391 -39.23 -6.42 17.07
C LYS A 391 -38.18 -7.45 17.52
N PRO A 392 -38.18 -7.83 18.81
CA PRO A 392 -37.38 -8.96 19.30
C PRO A 392 -37.58 -10.19 18.40
N ILE A 393 -36.53 -10.96 18.19
CA ILE A 393 -36.66 -12.20 17.42
C ILE A 393 -37.59 -13.17 18.13
N ASN A 394 -38.43 -13.83 17.34
CA ASN A 394 -39.16 -15.02 17.74
C ASN A 394 -38.79 -16.10 16.72
N ILE A 395 -37.84 -16.96 17.08
CA ILE A 395 -37.37 -18.02 16.18
C ILE A 395 -38.45 -19.09 16.02
N THR A 396 -38.62 -19.59 14.80
CA THR A 396 -39.57 -20.67 14.51
C THR A 396 -38.89 -22.03 14.62
N MET A 397 -39.65 -23.09 14.89
CA MET A 397 -39.12 -24.46 14.90
C MET A 397 -38.37 -24.82 13.61
N PRO A 398 -38.88 -24.52 12.38
CA PRO A 398 -38.13 -24.77 11.15
C PRO A 398 -36.79 -24.03 11.06
N TYR A 399 -36.71 -22.81 11.59
CA TYR A 399 -35.44 -22.07 11.64
C TYR A 399 -34.45 -22.77 12.56
N TRP A 400 -34.91 -23.23 13.73
CA TRP A 400 -34.08 -23.96 14.69
C TRP A 400 -33.61 -25.30 14.12
N THR A 401 -34.49 -26.09 13.52
CA THR A 401 -34.13 -27.36 12.84
C THR A 401 -33.02 -27.13 11.82
N ALA A 402 -33.18 -26.15 10.92
CA ALA A 402 -32.18 -25.83 9.91
C ALA A 402 -30.82 -25.40 10.53
N LYS A 403 -30.83 -24.80 11.73
CA LYS A 403 -29.61 -24.45 12.45
C LYS A 403 -28.93 -25.65 13.06
N VAL A 404 -29.68 -26.52 13.74
CA VAL A 404 -29.18 -27.77 14.33
C VAL A 404 -28.54 -28.64 13.26
N ASP A 405 -29.21 -28.85 12.11
CA ASP A 405 -28.68 -29.61 10.98
C ASP A 405 -27.35 -29.00 10.48
N SER A 406 -27.28 -27.67 10.37
CA SER A 406 -26.08 -26.98 9.96
C SER A 406 -24.93 -27.11 10.98
N TYR A 407 -25.21 -27.17 12.28
CA TYR A 407 -24.19 -27.38 13.32
C TYR A 407 -23.64 -28.80 13.27
N ILE A 408 -24.51 -29.79 13.10
CA ILE A 408 -24.13 -31.21 12.94
C ILE A 408 -23.22 -31.38 11.72
N GLU A 409 -23.60 -30.83 10.56
CA GLU A 409 -22.78 -30.91 9.34
C GLU A 409 -21.38 -30.27 9.54
N GLN A 410 -21.34 -29.11 10.22
CA GLN A 410 -20.08 -28.42 10.51
C GLN A 410 -19.14 -29.23 11.40
N ASP A 411 -19.70 -29.90 12.42
CA ASP A 411 -18.92 -30.68 13.38
C ASP A 411 -18.47 -32.02 12.79
N GLN A 412 -19.34 -32.70 12.04
CA GLN A 412 -18.99 -33.90 11.27
C GLN A 412 -17.86 -33.63 10.27
N LYS A 413 -17.95 -32.52 9.52
CA LYS A 413 -16.91 -32.14 8.54
C LYS A 413 -15.54 -31.89 9.19
N LYS A 414 -15.51 -31.61 10.49
CA LYS A 414 -14.31 -31.37 11.28
C LYS A 414 -13.96 -32.54 12.22
N ASN A 415 -14.64 -33.69 12.08
CA ASN A 415 -14.46 -34.88 12.91
C ASN A 415 -14.55 -34.58 14.42
N ARG A 416 -15.44 -33.67 14.82
CA ARG A 416 -15.69 -33.36 16.24
C ARG A 416 -16.71 -34.33 16.82
N ASP A 417 -16.61 -34.58 18.12
CA ASP A 417 -17.64 -35.34 18.84
C ASP A 417 -18.95 -34.54 18.86
N SER A 418 -20.01 -35.14 18.31
CA SER A 418 -21.36 -34.58 18.24
C SER A 418 -22.33 -35.25 19.21
N SER A 419 -21.86 -36.16 20.07
CA SER A 419 -22.71 -36.93 20.99
C SER A 419 -23.53 -36.06 21.95
N LYS A 420 -23.01 -34.87 22.28
CA LYS A 420 -23.62 -33.88 23.18
C LYS A 420 -24.03 -32.58 22.48
N ASN A 421 -24.15 -32.60 21.15
CA ASN A 421 -24.55 -31.40 20.42
C ASN A 421 -25.98 -30.99 20.79
N VAL A 422 -26.26 -29.70 20.63
CA VAL A 422 -27.63 -29.16 20.70
C VAL A 422 -28.55 -29.91 19.74
N THR A 423 -29.77 -30.17 20.18
CA THR A 423 -30.77 -30.93 19.41
C THR A 423 -31.99 -30.07 19.09
N ILE A 424 -32.91 -30.64 18.30
CA ILE A 424 -34.19 -29.98 18.00
C ILE A 424 -35.01 -29.76 19.28
N ASP A 425 -34.89 -30.66 20.26
CA ASP A 425 -35.62 -30.59 21.54
C ASP A 425 -35.20 -29.40 22.42
N ASP A 426 -34.04 -28.80 22.14
CA ASP A 426 -33.54 -27.62 22.83
C ASP A 426 -34.20 -26.31 22.37
N TYR A 427 -35.22 -26.39 21.51
CA TYR A 427 -35.90 -25.24 20.90
C TYR A 427 -36.35 -24.20 21.91
N GLU A 428 -37.12 -24.58 22.94
CA GLU A 428 -37.68 -23.62 23.90
C GLU A 428 -36.58 -22.91 24.71
N TYR A 429 -35.53 -23.66 25.09
CA TYR A 429 -34.37 -23.10 25.78
C TYR A 429 -33.68 -22.02 24.94
N PHE A 430 -33.36 -22.32 23.67
CA PHE A 430 -32.65 -21.35 22.82
C PHE A 430 -33.55 -20.22 22.31
N LYS A 431 -34.86 -20.44 22.17
CA LYS A 431 -35.83 -19.39 21.88
C LYS A 431 -35.84 -18.35 22.99
N GLU A 432 -36.00 -18.78 24.23
CA GLU A 432 -35.96 -17.91 25.41
C GLU A 432 -34.59 -17.22 25.54
N LEU A 433 -33.50 -17.96 25.29
CA LEU A 433 -32.14 -17.42 25.30
C LEU A 433 -31.97 -16.26 24.31
N PHE A 434 -32.42 -16.41 23.06
CA PHE A 434 -32.30 -15.36 22.05
C PHE A 434 -33.28 -14.19 22.26
N GLU A 435 -34.39 -14.40 22.97
CA GLU A 435 -35.31 -13.32 23.35
C GLU A 435 -34.75 -12.45 24.48
N LYS A 436 -34.08 -13.08 25.46
CA LYS A 436 -33.57 -12.41 26.67
C LYS A 436 -32.14 -11.91 26.55
N GLN A 437 -31.30 -12.62 25.82
CA GLN A 437 -29.88 -12.28 25.68
C GLN A 437 -29.59 -11.48 24.41
N ARG A 438 -28.37 -10.95 24.38
CA ARG A 438 -27.82 -10.21 23.25
C ARG A 438 -26.66 -11.01 22.67
N CYS A 439 -26.24 -10.66 21.47
CA CYS A 439 -25.03 -11.21 20.90
C CYS A 439 -23.85 -10.94 21.83
N TYR A 440 -23.13 -11.98 22.26
CA TYR A 440 -22.03 -11.83 23.21
C TYR A 440 -20.85 -11.00 22.66
N ILE A 441 -20.75 -10.86 21.33
CA ILE A 441 -19.68 -10.11 20.66
C ILE A 441 -20.02 -8.63 20.46
N CYS A 442 -21.23 -8.33 19.96
CA CYS A 442 -21.63 -6.98 19.58
C CYS A 442 -22.63 -6.31 20.53
N ASN A 443 -23.20 -7.08 21.45
CA ASN A 443 -24.26 -6.67 22.36
C ASN A 443 -25.57 -6.20 21.66
N CYS A 444 -25.72 -6.42 20.35
CA CYS A 444 -26.98 -6.17 19.65
C CYS A 444 -28.05 -7.20 20.05
N LYS A 445 -29.32 -6.79 20.06
CA LYS A 445 -30.44 -7.74 20.17
C LYS A 445 -30.55 -8.59 18.92
N PHE A 446 -31.11 -9.77 19.09
CA PHE A 446 -31.43 -10.64 17.98
C PHE A 446 -32.75 -10.22 17.32
N THR A 447 -32.72 -10.11 15.99
CA THR A 447 -33.89 -9.77 15.16
C THR A 447 -33.85 -10.59 13.87
N TRP A 448 -34.89 -10.55 13.03
CA TRP A 448 -34.83 -11.25 11.73
C TRP A 448 -33.83 -10.65 10.74
N LYS A 449 -33.44 -9.38 10.95
CA LYS A 449 -32.28 -8.77 10.29
C LYS A 449 -31.00 -9.25 10.95
N ASN A 450 -30.96 -9.28 12.29
CA ASN A 450 -29.83 -9.72 13.11
C ASN A 450 -29.97 -11.17 13.60
N ARG A 451 -30.00 -12.12 12.66
CA ARG A 451 -30.39 -13.51 12.98
C ARG A 451 -29.43 -14.21 13.96
N PRO A 452 -29.94 -14.84 15.03
CA PRO A 452 -29.13 -15.53 16.02
C PRO A 452 -28.48 -16.79 15.44
N THR A 453 -27.33 -17.11 15.97
CA THR A 453 -26.59 -18.35 15.75
C THR A 453 -25.86 -18.71 17.03
N LEU A 454 -25.34 -19.92 17.10
CA LEU A 454 -24.49 -20.36 18.20
C LEU A 454 -23.03 -20.30 17.75
N ASP A 455 -22.20 -19.67 18.56
CA ASP A 455 -20.76 -19.62 18.37
C ASP A 455 -20.07 -20.49 19.41
N ARG A 456 -19.00 -21.19 19.01
CA ARG A 456 -18.31 -22.12 19.90
C ARG A 456 -17.33 -21.37 20.80
N ILE A 457 -17.32 -21.71 22.08
CA ILE A 457 -16.33 -21.22 23.03
C ILE A 457 -14.98 -21.88 22.73
N ASN A 458 -14.97 -23.20 22.54
CA ASN A 458 -13.81 -23.97 22.09
C ASN A 458 -14.08 -24.60 20.71
N ASN A 459 -13.26 -24.23 19.72
CA ASN A 459 -13.38 -24.69 18.34
C ASN A 459 -12.96 -26.16 18.10
N GLU A 460 -12.35 -26.80 19.09
CA GLU A 460 -12.03 -28.24 19.06
C GLU A 460 -13.21 -29.12 19.50
N LEU A 461 -14.21 -28.54 20.17
CA LEU A 461 -15.39 -29.25 20.68
C LEU A 461 -16.62 -28.98 19.80
N GLY A 462 -17.59 -29.90 19.82
CA GLY A 462 -18.88 -29.75 19.14
C GLY A 462 -19.76 -28.65 19.76
N HIS A 463 -20.88 -28.35 19.12
CA HIS A 463 -21.87 -27.39 19.63
C HIS A 463 -22.70 -27.98 20.78
N SER A 464 -22.10 -28.30 21.92
CA SER A 464 -22.84 -28.62 23.15
C SER A 464 -23.32 -27.34 23.85
N LYS A 465 -24.40 -27.43 24.65
CA LYS A 465 -24.96 -26.27 25.39
C LYS A 465 -23.91 -25.51 26.21
N ASP A 466 -22.99 -26.21 26.86
CA ASP A 466 -21.94 -25.60 27.69
C ASP A 466 -20.75 -25.03 26.88
N ASN A 467 -20.71 -25.28 25.57
CA ASN A 467 -19.64 -24.84 24.68
C ASN A 467 -20.12 -23.80 23.67
N VAL A 468 -21.31 -23.22 23.83
CA VAL A 468 -21.86 -22.26 22.88
C VAL A 468 -22.31 -20.97 23.54
N LEU A 469 -22.14 -19.86 22.83
CA LEU A 469 -22.68 -18.55 23.20
C LEU A 469 -23.60 -18.02 22.09
N PRO A 470 -24.70 -17.32 22.46
CA PRO A 470 -25.59 -16.71 21.48
C PRO A 470 -24.85 -15.58 20.78
N CYS A 471 -24.74 -15.70 19.46
CA CYS A 471 -23.97 -14.79 18.62
C CYS A 471 -24.77 -14.40 17.38
N TYR A 472 -24.54 -13.20 16.88
CA TYR A 472 -25.12 -12.76 15.62
C TYR A 472 -24.37 -13.41 14.46
N LEU A 473 -25.11 -13.94 13.47
CA LEU A 473 -24.55 -14.61 12.29
C LEU A 473 -23.44 -13.82 11.57
N TYR A 474 -23.50 -12.48 11.56
CA TYR A 474 -22.45 -11.66 10.97
C TYR A 474 -21.16 -11.66 11.80
N CYS A 475 -21.29 -11.55 13.13
CA CYS A 475 -20.15 -11.55 14.05
C CYS A 475 -19.41 -12.91 14.00
N ASN A 476 -20.16 -14.00 14.06
CA ASN A 476 -19.63 -15.38 13.97
C ASN A 476 -18.94 -15.66 12.61
N LYS A 477 -19.38 -15.03 11.51
CA LYS A 477 -18.78 -15.27 10.17
C LYS A 477 -17.53 -14.46 9.85
N LYS A 478 -17.23 -13.40 10.61
CA LYS A 478 -16.27 -12.38 10.19
C LYS A 478 -15.21 -12.03 11.24
N ASP A 479 -15.21 -12.69 12.40
CA ASP A 479 -14.30 -12.41 13.53
C ASP A 479 -14.27 -10.91 13.89
N ILE A 480 -15.44 -10.27 13.91
CA ILE A 480 -15.58 -8.84 14.22
C ILE A 480 -15.97 -8.71 15.68
N THR A 481 -15.11 -8.10 16.50
CA THR A 481 -15.34 -7.90 17.94
C THR A 481 -15.79 -6.47 18.26
N GLY A 482 -16.56 -6.31 19.35
CA GLY A 482 -16.90 -5.04 20.00
C GLY A 482 -17.58 -3.97 19.12
N GLY A 483 -17.50 -2.69 19.52
CA GLY A 483 -18.24 -1.57 18.93
C GLY A 483 -18.02 -1.31 17.44
N LEU A 484 -16.98 -1.89 16.84
CA LEU A 484 -16.82 -1.89 15.39
C LEU A 484 -18.04 -2.51 14.69
N SER A 485 -18.67 -3.53 15.30
CA SER A 485 -19.95 -4.10 14.81
C SER A 485 -21.11 -3.10 14.88
N ASN A 486 -21.18 -2.28 15.93
CA ASN A 486 -22.25 -1.30 16.13
C ASN A 486 -22.18 -0.15 15.12
N VAL A 487 -20.96 0.27 14.75
CA VAL A 487 -20.73 1.21 13.65
C VAL A 487 -20.91 0.54 12.29
N LEU A 488 -20.57 -0.76 12.16
CA LEU A 488 -20.78 -1.50 10.91
C LEU A 488 -22.25 -1.65 10.51
N HIS A 489 -23.17 -1.57 11.47
CA HIS A 489 -24.59 -1.61 11.23
C HIS A 489 -25.21 -0.34 10.62
N ARG A 490 -24.48 0.79 10.58
CA ARG A 490 -25.15 2.09 10.36
C ARG A 490 -25.32 2.58 8.92
N TYR A 491 -24.70 2.04 7.87
CA TYR A 491 -24.93 2.63 6.52
C TYR A 491 -24.93 1.68 5.30
N ASN A 492 -25.95 1.93 4.46
CA ASN A 492 -26.24 1.50 3.08
C ASN A 492 -26.95 0.16 2.86
N VAL A 493 -28.28 0.19 3.03
CA VAL A 493 -29.20 -0.76 2.38
C VAL A 493 -29.44 -0.28 0.94
N ALA A 494 -29.15 -1.12 -0.05
CA ALA A 494 -29.35 -0.81 -1.46
C ALA A 494 -30.84 -0.56 -1.74
N GLY A 495 -31.18 0.67 -2.16
CA GLY A 495 -32.55 1.08 -2.49
C GLY A 495 -33.30 1.84 -1.39
N GLU A 496 -32.78 1.90 -0.16
CA GLU A 496 -33.43 2.59 0.97
C GLU A 496 -32.62 3.79 1.48
N THR A 497 -31.29 3.76 1.39
CA THR A 497 -30.45 4.88 1.86
C THR A 497 -30.17 5.87 0.72
N ARG A 498 -30.68 7.11 0.85
CA ARG A 498 -30.38 8.22 -0.08
C ARG A 498 -29.01 8.81 0.25
N ILE A 499 -28.04 8.67 -0.65
CA ILE A 499 -26.70 9.25 -0.50
C ILE A 499 -26.80 10.75 -0.78
N ASN A 500 -26.64 11.59 0.24
CA ASN A 500 -26.56 13.04 0.04
C ASN A 500 -25.21 13.37 -0.62
N HIS A 501 -25.26 13.97 -1.81
CA HIS A 501 -24.12 14.64 -2.42
C HIS A 501 -23.79 15.89 -1.58
N LEU A 502 -22.60 15.96 -0.99
CA LEU A 502 -22.12 17.16 -0.31
C LEU A 502 -21.27 17.97 -1.30
N GLU A 503 -21.69 19.20 -1.57
CA GLU A 503 -20.90 20.19 -2.30
C GLU A 503 -20.20 21.15 -1.34
N TYR A 504 -18.98 21.54 -1.71
CA TYR A 504 -18.10 22.38 -0.90
C TYR A 504 -18.29 23.85 -1.30
N MET A 505 -18.94 24.65 -0.46
CA MET A 505 -19.08 26.10 -0.64
C MET A 505 -18.63 26.80 0.65
N ASP A 506 -17.78 27.82 0.51
CA ASP A 506 -17.38 28.77 1.56
C ASP A 506 -16.92 28.17 2.92
N LYS A 507 -15.98 27.22 2.87
CA LYS A 507 -15.23 26.70 4.04
C LYS A 507 -16.09 26.14 5.19
N LYS A 508 -17.36 25.84 4.95
CA LYS A 508 -18.21 25.06 5.87
C LYS A 508 -18.91 23.94 5.11
N VAL A 509 -18.96 22.75 5.71
CA VAL A 509 -19.71 21.61 5.17
C VAL A 509 -21.17 21.74 5.63
N ASN A 510 -22.08 22.12 4.73
CA ASN A 510 -23.51 22.16 5.01
C ASN A 510 -24.23 20.98 4.36
N CYS A 511 -25.12 20.33 5.10
CA CYS A 511 -26.03 19.31 4.57
C CYS A 511 -27.34 20.00 4.16
N ARG A 512 -27.69 20.02 2.87
CA ARG A 512 -29.04 20.44 2.44
C ARG A 512 -30.00 19.27 2.61
N GLN A 513 -30.98 19.40 3.51
CA GLN A 513 -32.22 18.62 3.41
C GLN A 513 -33.07 19.22 2.28
N PRO A 514 -33.62 18.42 1.34
CA PRO A 514 -34.74 18.87 0.53
C PRO A 514 -35.98 18.85 1.43
N THR A 515 -36.56 20.02 1.68
CA THR A 515 -37.93 20.16 2.19
C THR A 515 -38.88 19.37 1.30
N CYS A 516 -39.52 18.35 1.85
CA CYS A 516 -40.68 17.72 1.24
C CYS A 516 -41.92 18.38 1.86
N SER A 517 -42.46 19.40 1.21
CA SER A 517 -43.84 19.84 1.46
C SER A 517 -44.74 19.03 0.54
N ILE A 518 -45.56 18.15 1.12
CA ILE A 518 -46.75 17.61 0.45
C ILE A 518 -47.90 18.56 0.82
N SER A 519 -48.63 18.98 -0.19
CA SER A 519 -49.74 19.95 -0.20
C SER A 519 -50.97 19.55 0.62
N GLY A 520 -51.67 20.55 1.18
CA GLY A 520 -53.13 20.52 1.38
C GLY A 520 -53.62 20.96 2.75
N LEU A 521 -54.16 22.19 2.83
CA LEU A 521 -54.91 22.84 3.91
C LEU A 521 -54.26 22.95 5.29
#